data_AF-A0A3B8LIM0-F1
#
_entry.id   AF-A0A3B8LIM0-F1
#
_cell.length_a   1.000
_cell.length_b   1.000
_cell.length_c   1.000
_cell.angle_alpha   90.00
_cell.angle_beta   90.00
_cell.angle_gamma   90.00
#
_symmetry.space_group_name_H-M   'P 1'
#
loop_
_entity.id
_entity.type
_entity.pdbx_description
1 polymer ?
#
loop_
_entity_poly.entity_id
_entity_poly.type
_entity_poly.pdbx_seq_one_letter_code
_entity_poly.pdbx_strand_id
1 'polypeptide(L)'
;MSKGAIMGSPPLSLQYQLAYPTLGVDQQLTQPLMLTFKAEDTKITERPPLTLMLCVDLSGSMMGRPLELVVESLKMLLNQLNPNDRLGMVTFANKGRLVSPVRKLDPEGRGFFLGVLSSIQAAGSTNLEEGIRLALKEMPECRDGEIAHVVLLSDGKPNRGETETRLLSKIVAEQRGGVTVSCFGYGLKHDEDMLQVLAKKGGGGYAYIESEDVAPLAFAKELGSLFSMVGTDIKFLLRPCGGAAVIKLRGSQTIRYTERGMLIEVPDMIAGQQIHLLLDLQIQTPGRAGRHALAETELRYTLPGTRPQEISLVQTIYYDVGDDVSVQIHPDVADRVLLQELAEAWEEAHTYASMRQFDHAKQLITPFLARLKKAPGYNVEGSEIRNWYEQIVDEISIFTQRPDEERYQQIRKAAKSEMADPTGVLRRGNTSIINLNTTQRELLSRLMQKVFGVPHAHLKVEKTMEGSKIPVGTNFPILGETSIGRLGQVQLDHDAVSKRHVRLVATPAGYLVIDLMSTNTPKVNDKPVKEPTLLKENDRIQIGGFVLSFHMGIAPNLGPGMFPVE
;
A
#
# COMPACT_ATOMS: atom_id res chain seq x y z
N MET A 1 34.05 20.66 -7.74
CA MET A 1 34.16 19.19 -7.88
C MET A 1 33.71 18.55 -6.58
N SER A 2 32.62 17.79 -6.63
CA SER A 2 32.37 16.62 -5.78
C SER A 2 31.26 15.81 -6.46
N LYS A 3 31.63 15.16 -7.56
CA LYS A 3 30.88 14.03 -8.12
C LYS A 3 30.97 12.90 -7.10
N GLY A 4 30.07 12.89 -6.12
CA GLY A 4 29.76 11.68 -5.37
C GLY A 4 28.98 10.78 -6.31
N ALA A 5 29.71 10.01 -7.13
CA ALA A 5 29.11 8.97 -7.96
C ALA A 5 28.47 7.95 -7.01
N ILE A 6 27.14 7.91 -6.98
CA ILE A 6 26.45 6.69 -6.61
C ILE A 6 26.90 5.68 -7.68
N MET A 7 27.79 4.75 -7.31
CA MET A 7 28.17 3.64 -8.19
C MET A 7 26.94 2.73 -8.32
N GLY A 8 26.05 3.04 -9.27
CA GLY A 8 24.82 2.31 -9.53
C GLY A 8 23.85 3.11 -10.41
N SER A 9 22.93 2.43 -11.09
CA SER A 9 21.77 3.05 -11.72
C SER A 9 20.95 3.83 -10.68
N PRO A 10 20.30 4.95 -11.05
CA PRO A 10 19.38 5.63 -10.15
C PRO A 10 18.25 4.67 -9.76
N PRO A 11 17.87 4.59 -8.46
CA PRO A 11 16.90 3.60 -8.00
C PRO A 11 15.46 3.88 -8.48
N LEU A 12 15.20 5.06 -9.05
CA LEU A 12 13.96 5.36 -9.74
C LEU A 12 14.22 5.58 -11.23
N SER A 13 13.32 5.08 -12.05
CA SER A 13 13.29 5.32 -13.49
C SER A 13 11.88 5.70 -13.96
N LEU A 14 11.82 6.36 -15.11
CA LEU A 14 10.56 6.75 -15.74
C LEU A 14 10.51 6.16 -17.15
N GLN A 15 9.48 5.37 -17.42
CA GLN A 15 9.20 4.81 -18.73
C GLN A 15 7.91 5.43 -19.29
N TYR A 16 7.75 5.40 -20.60
CA TYR A 16 6.53 5.90 -21.24
C TYR A 16 6.03 4.95 -22.33
N GLN A 17 4.71 4.93 -22.52
CA GLN A 17 4.05 4.19 -23.59
C GLN A 17 2.94 5.05 -24.18
N LEU A 18 2.92 5.13 -25.51
CA LEU A 18 1.91 5.86 -26.28
C LEU A 18 0.77 4.91 -26.68
N ALA A 19 -0.47 5.38 -26.62
CA ALA A 19 -1.62 4.64 -27.15
C ALA A 19 -1.44 4.33 -28.65
N TYR A 20 -1.04 5.32 -29.42
CA TYR A 20 -0.73 5.21 -30.83
C TYR A 20 0.75 5.59 -31.05
N PRO A 21 1.65 4.61 -31.25
CA PRO A 21 3.07 4.88 -31.47
C PRO A 21 3.36 5.71 -32.72
N THR A 22 2.61 5.44 -33.80
CA THR A 22 2.74 6.12 -35.10
C THR A 22 1.44 6.82 -35.48
N LEU A 23 1.52 8.09 -35.85
CA LEU A 23 0.39 8.94 -36.22
C LEU A 23 0.46 9.39 -37.68
N GLY A 24 -0.69 9.72 -38.28
CA GLY A 24 -0.74 10.30 -39.62
C GLY A 24 -0.29 11.77 -39.65
N VAL A 25 0.11 12.25 -40.83
CA VAL A 25 0.44 13.66 -41.06
C VAL A 25 -0.80 14.57 -40.98
N ASP A 26 -0.61 15.82 -40.53
CA ASP A 26 -1.64 16.88 -40.48
C ASP A 26 -2.97 16.49 -39.81
N GLN A 27 -2.90 15.68 -38.76
CA GLN A 27 -4.05 15.22 -37.98
C GLN A 27 -4.12 15.91 -36.62
N GLN A 28 -5.34 16.20 -36.20
CA GLN A 28 -5.64 16.59 -34.83
C GLN A 28 -6.28 15.42 -34.10
N LEU A 29 -5.69 14.98 -33.00
CA LEU A 29 -6.21 13.86 -32.22
C LEU A 29 -5.86 13.96 -30.73
N THR A 30 -6.54 13.12 -29.94
CA THR A 30 -6.17 12.87 -28.55
C THR A 30 -5.28 11.64 -28.47
N GLN A 31 -4.12 11.80 -27.87
CA GLN A 31 -3.10 10.80 -27.63
C GLN A 31 -3.02 10.48 -26.13
N PRO A 32 -3.56 9.33 -25.69
CA PRO A 32 -3.25 8.83 -24.36
C PRO A 32 -1.77 8.46 -24.23
N LEU A 33 -1.17 8.90 -23.13
CA LEU A 33 0.21 8.64 -22.74
C LEU A 33 0.20 8.00 -21.35
N MET A 34 0.76 6.79 -21.26
CA MET A 34 1.04 6.13 -20.00
C MET A 34 2.48 6.39 -19.59
N LEU A 35 2.68 6.94 -18.41
CA LEU A 35 3.96 7.08 -17.75
C LEU A 35 4.06 6.03 -16.65
N THR A 36 5.19 5.33 -16.57
CA THR A 36 5.43 4.32 -15.54
C THR A 36 6.67 4.70 -14.74
N PHE A 37 6.48 5.06 -13.48
CA PHE A 37 7.55 5.27 -12.51
C PHE A 37 7.90 3.91 -11.93
N LYS A 38 9.16 3.50 -12.04
CA LYS A 38 9.64 2.20 -11.53
C LYS A 38 10.72 2.41 -10.49
N ALA A 39 10.51 1.82 -9.33
CA ALA A 39 11.56 1.63 -8.34
C ALA A 39 12.32 0.34 -8.65
N GLU A 40 13.64 0.42 -8.75
CA GLU A 40 14.47 -0.77 -8.91
C GLU A 40 14.32 -1.68 -7.68
N ASP A 41 14.34 -2.99 -7.94
CA ASP A 41 14.32 -4.00 -6.89
C ASP A 41 15.74 -4.09 -6.29
N THR A 42 16.02 -3.24 -5.32
CA THR A 42 17.29 -3.20 -4.62
C THR A 42 17.24 -4.16 -3.45
N LYS A 43 18.12 -5.17 -3.45
CA LYS A 43 18.28 -6.06 -2.29
C LYS A 43 18.72 -5.25 -1.08
N ILE A 44 17.83 -5.06 -0.13
CA ILE A 44 18.14 -4.45 1.15
C ILE A 44 18.88 -5.51 1.97
N THR A 45 20.21 -5.42 1.98
CA THR A 45 21.06 -6.38 2.69
C THR A 45 21.04 -6.15 4.19
N GLU A 46 20.92 -4.89 4.63
CA GLU A 46 20.87 -4.51 6.05
C GLU A 46 19.78 -3.47 6.33
N ARG A 47 19.15 -3.59 7.50
CA ARG A 47 18.13 -2.65 7.98
C ARG A 47 18.77 -1.29 8.29
N PRO A 48 18.30 -0.17 7.73
CA PRO A 48 18.80 1.16 8.05
C PRO A 48 18.49 1.54 9.52
N PRO A 49 19.33 2.39 10.17
CA PRO A 49 19.03 2.92 11.50
C PRO A 49 17.69 3.65 11.53
N LEU A 50 16.93 3.50 12.62
CA LEU A 50 15.62 4.13 12.77
C LEU A 50 15.62 5.14 13.92
N THR A 51 15.10 6.34 13.65
CA THR A 51 14.62 7.29 14.63
C THR A 51 13.11 7.36 14.60
N LEU A 52 12.49 6.99 15.71
CA LEU A 52 11.06 6.91 15.87
C LEU A 52 10.56 7.92 16.91
N MET A 53 9.51 8.65 16.60
CA MET A 53 8.76 9.47 17.56
C MET A 53 7.35 8.92 17.71
N LEU A 54 7.01 8.45 18.90
CA LEU A 54 5.66 8.01 19.23
C LEU A 54 4.80 9.22 19.57
N CYS A 55 3.68 9.41 18.88
CA CYS A 55 2.69 10.44 19.18
C CYS A 55 1.40 9.75 19.65
N VAL A 56 1.22 9.69 20.97
CA VAL A 56 0.19 8.86 21.62
C VAL A 56 -0.99 9.71 22.08
N ASP A 57 -2.19 9.36 21.61
CA ASP A 57 -3.44 9.94 22.07
C ASP A 57 -3.83 9.39 23.45
N LEU A 58 -4.02 10.29 24.40
CA LEU A 58 -4.49 10.01 25.76
C LEU A 58 -5.83 10.71 26.04
N SER A 59 -6.64 10.98 25.02
CA SER A 59 -7.97 11.58 25.19
C SER A 59 -8.97 10.59 25.79
N GLY A 60 -10.09 11.10 26.31
CA GLY A 60 -11.08 10.28 27.01
C GLY A 60 -11.68 9.14 26.17
N SER A 61 -11.70 9.25 24.84
CA SER A 61 -12.18 8.17 23.97
C SER A 61 -11.22 6.98 23.87
N MET A 62 -9.95 7.17 24.24
CA MET A 62 -8.96 6.11 24.31
C MET A 62 -9.08 5.26 25.59
N MET A 63 -9.90 5.66 26.57
CA MET A 63 -10.06 4.92 27.83
C MET A 63 -10.50 3.46 27.61
N GLY A 64 -9.95 2.56 28.42
CA GLY A 64 -10.23 1.12 28.37
C GLY A 64 -9.48 0.44 27.24
N ARG A 65 -10.19 -0.41 26.48
CA ARG A 65 -9.59 -1.30 25.48
C ARG A 65 -8.69 -0.60 24.44
N PRO A 66 -9.02 0.59 23.88
CA PRO A 66 -8.13 1.24 22.92
C PRO A 66 -6.74 1.56 23.48
N LEU A 67 -6.65 2.12 24.71
CA LEU A 67 -5.37 2.40 25.35
C LEU A 67 -4.63 1.12 25.75
N GLU A 68 -5.34 0.08 26.20
CA GLU A 68 -4.74 -1.25 26.45
C GLU A 68 -4.04 -1.77 25.19
N LEU A 69 -4.74 -1.74 24.05
CA LEU A 69 -4.19 -2.13 22.75
C LEU A 69 -2.98 -1.28 22.33
N VAL A 70 -3.01 0.03 22.59
CA VAL A 70 -1.85 0.92 22.35
C VAL A 70 -0.66 0.49 23.20
N VAL A 71 -0.86 0.25 24.49
CA VAL A 71 0.20 -0.16 25.42
C VAL A 71 0.80 -1.50 25.00
N GLU A 72 -0.05 -2.47 24.66
CA GLU A 72 0.38 -3.80 24.18
C GLU A 72 1.16 -3.68 22.88
N SER A 73 0.62 -2.95 21.90
CA SER A 73 1.27 -2.64 20.62
C SER A 73 2.67 -2.05 20.80
N LEU A 74 2.79 -1.04 21.67
CA LEU A 74 4.05 -0.34 21.91
C LEU A 74 5.06 -1.18 22.70
N LYS A 75 4.61 -1.99 23.67
CA LYS A 75 5.48 -2.96 24.36
C LYS A 75 6.05 -3.97 23.38
N MET A 76 5.23 -4.47 22.45
CA MET A 76 5.69 -5.35 21.38
C MET A 76 6.72 -4.63 20.51
N LEU A 77 6.43 -3.41 20.02
CA LEU A 77 7.37 -2.62 19.23
C LEU A 77 8.72 -2.39 19.96
N LEU A 78 8.70 -2.04 21.24
CA LEU A 78 9.90 -1.78 22.05
C LEU A 78 10.83 -2.99 22.17
N ASN A 79 10.27 -4.20 22.27
CA ASN A 79 11.04 -5.44 22.36
C ASN A 79 11.80 -5.75 21.05
N GLN A 80 11.46 -5.06 19.99
CA GLN A 80 11.78 -5.45 18.63
C GLN A 80 12.66 -4.43 17.90
N LEU A 81 12.62 -3.18 18.35
CA LEU A 81 13.58 -2.16 17.96
C LEU A 81 15.01 -2.53 18.43
N ASN A 82 16.00 -2.19 17.62
CA ASN A 82 17.40 -2.46 17.88
C ASN A 82 17.94 -1.49 18.96
N PRO A 83 18.95 -1.88 19.75
CA PRO A 83 19.56 -0.98 20.75
C PRO A 83 20.17 0.31 20.16
N ASN A 84 20.49 0.30 18.86
CA ASN A 84 21.01 1.46 18.14
C ASN A 84 19.91 2.37 17.56
N ASP A 85 18.66 1.92 17.55
CA ASP A 85 17.52 2.77 17.17
C ASP A 85 17.34 3.86 18.23
N ARG A 86 16.71 4.96 17.81
CA ARG A 86 16.39 6.08 18.68
C ARG A 86 14.88 6.22 18.81
N LEU A 87 14.41 6.47 20.01
CA LEU A 87 12.99 6.61 20.33
C LEU A 87 12.75 7.88 21.12
N GLY A 88 11.74 8.65 20.71
CA GLY A 88 11.14 9.73 21.47
C GLY A 88 9.65 9.46 21.68
N MET A 89 9.03 10.20 22.61
CA MET A 89 7.60 10.10 22.84
C MET A 89 6.98 11.44 23.20
N VAL A 90 5.92 11.76 22.47
CA VAL A 90 4.97 12.82 22.73
C VAL A 90 3.62 12.18 23.04
N THR A 91 2.92 12.70 24.03
CA THR A 91 1.52 12.36 24.31
C THR A 91 0.66 13.58 24.07
N PHE A 92 -0.59 13.39 23.68
CA PHE A 92 -1.53 14.51 23.59
C PHE A 92 -2.91 14.14 24.12
N ALA A 93 -3.56 15.13 24.71
CA ALA A 93 -4.97 15.12 25.07
C ALA A 93 -5.46 16.57 24.94
N ASN A 94 -5.64 17.30 26.04
CA ASN A 94 -5.96 18.74 26.01
C ASN A 94 -4.86 19.59 25.37
N LYS A 95 -3.61 19.14 25.48
CA LYS A 95 -2.39 19.74 24.96
C LYS A 95 -1.38 18.66 24.58
N GLY A 96 -0.42 18.99 23.73
CA GLY A 96 0.75 18.16 23.46
C GLY A 96 1.75 18.25 24.62
N ARG A 97 2.35 17.11 24.99
CA ARG A 97 3.39 17.03 26.02
C ARG A 97 4.52 16.14 25.55
N LEU A 98 5.74 16.67 25.60
CA LEU A 98 6.95 15.87 25.42
C LEU A 98 7.16 15.01 26.67
N VAL A 99 7.14 13.70 26.49
CA VAL A 99 7.38 12.73 27.57
C VAL A 99 8.84 12.30 27.57
N SER A 100 9.43 12.13 26.38
CA SER A 100 10.84 11.83 26.22
C SER A 100 11.37 12.46 24.93
N PRO A 101 12.44 13.27 24.99
CA PRO A 101 13.24 13.58 23.81
C PRO A 101 13.77 12.30 23.16
N VAL A 102 14.12 12.37 21.87
CA VAL A 102 14.69 11.23 21.15
C VAL A 102 16.00 10.77 21.80
N ARG A 103 16.04 9.51 22.24
CA ARG A 103 17.23 8.87 22.85
C ARG A 103 17.43 7.45 22.35
N LYS A 104 18.64 6.90 22.50
CA LYS A 104 18.93 5.51 22.12
C LYS A 104 18.05 4.53 22.90
N LEU A 105 17.67 3.43 22.25
CA LEU A 105 16.90 2.36 22.87
C LEU A 105 17.80 1.24 23.44
N ASP A 106 18.85 1.63 24.14
CA ASP A 106 19.66 0.73 24.95
C ASP A 106 18.82 0.15 26.12
N PRO A 107 19.34 -0.79 26.93
CA PRO A 107 18.56 -1.39 28.01
C PRO A 107 17.94 -0.38 28.99
N GLU A 108 18.63 0.74 29.27
CA GLU A 108 18.12 1.81 30.13
C GLU A 108 16.98 2.58 29.45
N GLY A 109 17.18 3.01 28.20
CA GLY A 109 16.17 3.67 27.39
C GLY A 109 14.91 2.81 27.25
N ARG A 110 15.08 1.51 26.96
CA ARG A 110 13.97 0.55 26.88
C ARG A 110 13.23 0.44 28.22
N GLY A 111 13.95 0.29 29.33
CA GLY A 111 13.37 0.25 30.67
C GLY A 111 12.56 1.51 31.00
N PHE A 112 13.07 2.68 30.63
CA PHE A 112 12.36 3.95 30.78
C PHE A 112 11.02 3.95 30.03
N PHE A 113 10.99 3.61 28.74
CA PHE A 113 9.75 3.62 27.96
C PHE A 113 8.74 2.59 28.46
N LEU A 114 9.18 1.38 28.86
CA LEU A 114 8.30 0.39 29.49
C LEU A 114 7.68 0.91 30.79
N GLY A 115 8.47 1.61 31.61
CA GLY A 115 7.99 2.28 32.82
C GLY A 115 6.94 3.33 32.50
N VAL A 116 7.18 4.19 31.51
CA VAL A 116 6.18 5.19 31.10
C VAL A 116 4.88 4.54 30.64
N LEU A 117 4.95 3.53 29.76
CA LEU A 117 3.77 2.82 29.26
C LEU A 117 2.94 2.16 30.36
N SER A 118 3.55 1.79 31.50
CA SER A 118 2.82 1.26 32.66
C SER A 118 2.04 2.32 33.45
N SER A 119 2.31 3.61 33.19
CA SER A 119 1.78 4.74 33.97
C SER A 119 0.83 5.66 33.19
N ILE A 120 0.72 5.50 31.86
CA ILE A 120 -0.12 6.38 31.04
C ILE A 120 -1.60 6.16 31.34
N GLN A 121 -2.36 7.25 31.34
CA GLN A 121 -3.80 7.24 31.55
C GLN A 121 -4.48 8.16 30.54
N ALA A 122 -5.60 7.72 30.01
CA ALA A 122 -6.42 8.48 29.07
C ALA A 122 -7.44 9.35 29.82
N ALA A 123 -7.45 10.65 29.53
CA ALA A 123 -8.42 11.61 30.03
C ALA A 123 -8.43 12.90 29.19
N GLY A 124 -9.56 13.59 29.16
CA GLY A 124 -9.68 14.92 28.57
C GLY A 124 -10.06 14.93 27.08
N SER A 125 -9.82 16.08 26.45
CA SER A 125 -10.10 16.37 25.05
C SER A 125 -8.98 15.88 24.12
N THR A 126 -9.12 16.14 22.82
CA THR A 126 -8.24 15.62 21.76
C THR A 126 -7.70 16.79 20.92
N ASN A 127 -6.50 17.26 21.25
CA ASN A 127 -5.76 18.30 20.53
C ASN A 127 -4.67 17.68 19.66
N LEU A 128 -5.10 17.06 18.55
CA LEU A 128 -4.21 16.36 17.61
C LEU A 128 -3.19 17.30 16.97
N GLU A 129 -3.60 18.53 16.63
CA GLU A 129 -2.72 19.55 16.05
C GLU A 129 -1.48 19.79 16.91
N GLU A 130 -1.68 20.06 18.20
CA GLU A 130 -0.57 20.36 19.12
C GLU A 130 0.33 19.14 19.32
N GLY A 131 -0.26 17.94 19.39
CA GLY A 131 0.48 16.68 19.47
C GLY A 131 1.39 16.45 18.27
N ILE A 132 0.85 16.51 17.05
CA ILE A 132 1.61 16.22 15.83
C ILE A 132 2.65 17.28 15.52
N ARG A 133 2.35 18.57 15.75
CA ARG A 133 3.33 19.66 15.62
C ARG A 133 4.49 19.48 16.58
N LEU A 134 4.20 19.12 17.83
CA LEU A 134 5.24 18.87 18.83
C LEU A 134 6.08 17.65 18.45
N ALA A 135 5.45 16.54 18.03
CA ALA A 135 6.17 15.34 17.59
C ALA A 135 7.12 15.64 16.43
N LEU A 136 6.67 16.38 15.40
CA LEU A 136 7.49 16.79 14.26
C LEU A 136 8.61 17.76 14.67
N LYS A 137 8.31 18.72 15.55
CA LYS A 137 9.29 19.70 16.03
C LYS A 137 10.42 19.07 16.85
N GLU A 138 10.11 18.06 17.65
CA GLU A 138 11.06 17.38 18.54
C GLU A 138 11.86 16.27 17.83
N MET A 139 11.61 16.05 16.52
CA MET A 139 12.45 15.17 15.72
C MET A 139 13.83 15.82 15.52
N PRO A 140 14.92 15.09 15.81
CA PRO A 140 16.26 15.58 15.54
C PRO A 140 16.54 15.61 14.03
N GLU A 141 17.57 16.35 13.64
CA GLU A 141 18.10 16.24 12.28
C GLU A 141 18.49 14.79 11.98
N CYS A 142 18.03 14.31 10.81
CA CYS A 142 18.27 12.95 10.36
C CYS A 142 19.73 12.77 9.96
N ARG A 143 20.36 11.67 10.40
CA ARG A 143 21.71 11.31 9.94
C ARG A 143 21.63 10.72 8.55
N ASP A 144 22.74 10.78 7.81
CA ASP A 144 22.83 10.14 6.50
C ASP A 144 22.60 8.62 6.62
N GLY A 145 21.68 8.09 5.81
CA GLY A 145 21.20 6.71 5.83
C GLY A 145 20.21 6.35 6.94
N GLU A 146 19.82 7.29 7.81
CA GLU A 146 18.88 7.05 8.91
C GLU A 146 17.44 7.34 8.47
N ILE A 147 16.49 6.53 8.92
CA ILE A 147 15.06 6.79 8.70
C ILE A 147 14.51 7.54 9.89
N ALA A 148 13.81 8.65 9.63
CA ALA A 148 13.09 9.43 10.61
C ALA A 148 11.57 9.25 10.42
N HIS A 149 10.89 8.80 11.47
CA HIS A 149 9.49 8.43 11.41
C HIS A 149 8.69 8.85 12.65
N VAL A 150 7.47 9.33 12.45
CA VAL A 150 6.48 9.57 13.50
C VAL A 150 5.35 8.56 13.38
N VAL A 151 4.99 7.94 14.49
CA VAL A 151 3.81 7.06 14.58
C VAL A 151 2.75 7.75 15.41
N LEU A 152 1.64 8.13 14.79
CA LEU A 152 0.46 8.63 15.46
C LEU A 152 -0.44 7.46 15.87
N LEU A 153 -0.76 7.33 17.15
CA LEU A 153 -1.65 6.31 17.70
C LEU A 153 -2.88 7.01 18.29
N SER A 154 -4.03 6.95 17.62
CA SER A 154 -5.21 7.76 17.95
C SER A 154 -6.51 7.13 17.45
N ASP A 155 -7.65 7.59 17.96
CA ASP A 155 -8.97 7.33 17.38
C ASP A 155 -9.39 8.42 16.35
N GLY A 156 -8.52 9.38 16.04
CA GLY A 156 -8.70 10.33 14.94
C GLY A 156 -9.79 11.38 15.14
N LYS A 157 -10.26 11.62 16.36
CA LYS A 157 -11.39 12.53 16.63
C LYS A 157 -10.97 13.82 17.34
N PRO A 158 -10.23 14.73 16.68
CA PRO A 158 -9.86 16.00 17.30
C PRO A 158 -11.12 16.82 17.61
N ASN A 159 -11.17 17.38 18.81
CA ASN A 159 -12.25 18.25 19.27
C ASN A 159 -11.73 19.55 19.90
N ARG A 160 -10.41 19.77 19.82
CA ARG A 160 -9.72 20.97 20.29
C ARG A 160 -8.57 21.32 19.34
N GLY A 161 -8.26 22.61 19.22
CA GLY A 161 -7.30 23.09 18.21
C GLY A 161 -7.91 23.02 16.81
N GLU A 162 -7.07 22.84 15.80
CA GLU A 162 -7.53 22.51 14.47
C GLU A 162 -8.19 21.12 14.42
N THR A 163 -9.40 21.06 13.87
CA THR A 163 -10.19 19.82 13.73
C THR A 163 -10.49 19.49 12.27
N GLU A 164 -10.24 20.42 11.34
CA GLU A 164 -10.45 20.19 9.92
C GLU A 164 -9.31 19.33 9.34
N THR A 165 -9.66 18.15 8.83
CA THR A 165 -8.73 17.21 8.18
C THR A 165 -7.84 17.87 7.15
N ARG A 166 -8.39 18.80 6.34
CA ARG A 166 -7.65 19.51 5.30
C ARG A 166 -6.50 20.33 5.88
N LEU A 167 -6.75 21.08 6.94
CA LEU A 167 -5.75 21.95 7.57
C LEU A 167 -4.69 21.14 8.33
N LEU A 168 -5.11 20.10 9.07
CA LEU A 168 -4.18 19.16 9.71
C LEU A 168 -3.26 18.47 8.69
N SER A 169 -3.81 18.04 7.55
CA SER A 169 -3.03 17.39 6.50
C SER A 169 -2.00 18.31 5.86
N LYS A 170 -2.30 19.61 5.77
CA LYS A 170 -1.38 20.65 5.30
C LYS A 170 -0.24 20.86 6.31
N ILE A 171 -0.55 20.90 7.60
CA ILE A 171 0.44 21.00 8.68
C ILE A 171 1.45 19.86 8.59
N VAL A 172 0.96 18.62 8.45
CA VAL A 172 1.81 17.43 8.30
C VAL A 172 2.69 17.53 7.06
N ALA A 173 2.12 17.88 5.90
CA ALA A 173 2.87 17.99 4.65
C ALA A 173 3.98 19.06 4.71
N GLU A 174 3.71 20.20 5.35
CA GLU A 174 4.65 21.33 5.41
C GLU A 174 5.76 21.14 6.46
N GLN A 175 5.47 20.47 7.58
CA GLN A 175 6.41 20.38 8.70
C GLN A 175 7.21 19.08 8.74
N ARG A 176 6.87 18.09 7.91
CA ARG A 176 7.54 16.79 7.98
C ARG A 176 9.03 16.84 7.61
N GLY A 177 9.46 17.72 6.70
CA GLY A 177 10.90 18.00 6.48
C GLY A 177 11.80 16.77 6.25
N GLY A 178 11.30 15.72 5.59
CA GLY A 178 12.01 14.45 5.37
C GLY A 178 11.66 13.35 6.39
N VAL A 179 10.94 13.69 7.46
CA VAL A 179 10.28 12.75 8.37
C VAL A 179 9.03 12.18 7.67
N THR A 180 8.74 10.91 7.91
CA THR A 180 7.49 10.27 7.47
C THR A 180 6.52 10.14 8.64
N VAL A 181 5.22 10.19 8.39
CA VAL A 181 4.19 10.08 9.45
C VAL A 181 3.17 9.01 9.10
N SER A 182 3.05 8.01 9.97
CA SER A 182 2.05 6.94 9.85
C SER A 182 1.01 7.03 10.96
N CYS A 183 -0.18 6.52 10.70
CA CYS A 183 -1.33 6.64 11.60
C CYS A 183 -1.93 5.27 11.91
N PHE A 184 -1.99 4.92 13.19
CA PHE A 184 -2.58 3.69 13.69
C PHE A 184 -3.88 4.05 14.40
N GLY A 185 -5.00 3.61 13.81
CA GLY A 185 -6.34 3.82 14.32
C GLY A 185 -6.69 2.81 15.41
N TYR A 186 -7.21 3.28 16.54
CA TYR A 186 -7.64 2.43 17.65
C TYR A 186 -9.12 2.64 17.98
N GLY A 187 -9.83 1.55 18.29
CA GLY A 187 -11.25 1.59 18.64
C GLY A 187 -12.21 1.55 17.43
N LEU A 188 -13.40 1.00 17.63
CA LEU A 188 -14.36 0.74 16.54
C LEU A 188 -14.88 2.00 15.86
N LYS A 189 -14.93 3.12 16.59
CA LYS A 189 -15.52 4.39 16.14
C LYS A 189 -14.48 5.41 15.74
N HIS A 190 -13.24 5.03 15.44
CA HIS A 190 -12.22 6.00 15.06
C HIS A 190 -12.51 6.66 13.70
N ASP A 191 -11.97 7.85 13.47
CA ASP A 191 -12.07 8.56 12.19
C ASP A 191 -10.99 8.05 11.22
N GLU A 192 -11.33 7.00 10.48
CA GLU A 192 -10.46 6.38 9.48
C GLU A 192 -10.09 7.34 8.35
N ASP A 193 -11.06 8.09 7.84
CA ASP A 193 -10.86 8.99 6.71
C ASP A 193 -9.86 10.10 7.06
N MET A 194 -9.95 10.68 8.27
CA MET A 194 -8.97 11.66 8.74
C MET A 194 -7.57 11.04 8.85
N LEU A 195 -7.43 9.93 9.57
CA LEU A 195 -6.12 9.30 9.80
C LEU A 195 -5.47 8.83 8.49
N GLN A 196 -6.25 8.35 7.52
CA GLN A 196 -5.76 8.01 6.19
C GLN A 196 -5.23 9.23 5.44
N VAL A 197 -5.95 10.35 5.48
CA VAL A 197 -5.50 11.60 4.83
C VAL A 197 -4.21 12.12 5.48
N LEU A 198 -4.10 12.05 6.81
CA LEU A 198 -2.90 12.46 7.53
C LEU A 198 -1.70 11.56 7.19
N ALA A 199 -1.86 10.24 7.25
CA ALA A 199 -0.82 9.29 6.84
C ALA A 199 -0.38 9.53 5.39
N LYS A 200 -1.34 9.69 4.47
CA LYS A 200 -1.07 9.96 3.05
C LYS A 200 -0.25 11.24 2.87
N LYS A 201 -0.60 12.33 3.56
CA LYS A 201 0.15 13.60 3.50
C LYS A 201 1.47 13.57 4.27
N GLY A 202 1.57 12.71 5.28
CA GLY A 202 2.80 12.40 6.01
C GLY A 202 3.79 11.55 5.24
N GLY A 203 3.37 10.95 4.12
CA GLY A 203 4.17 9.92 3.47
C GLY A 203 4.34 8.72 4.40
N GLY A 204 3.28 8.24 5.03
CA GLY A 204 3.27 7.01 5.80
C GLY A 204 2.06 6.14 5.46
N GLY A 205 1.97 4.99 6.11
CA GLY A 205 0.83 4.10 6.05
C GLY A 205 -0.22 4.41 7.11
N TYR A 206 -1.41 3.84 6.90
CA TYR A 206 -2.47 3.81 7.89
C TYR A 206 -2.83 2.36 8.19
N ALA A 207 -3.08 2.04 9.46
CA ALA A 207 -3.57 0.72 9.86
C ALA A 207 -4.61 0.83 10.97
N TYR A 208 -5.67 0.04 10.88
CA TYR A 208 -6.64 -0.13 11.96
C TYR A 208 -6.24 -1.30 12.85
N ILE A 209 -6.06 -1.04 14.16
CA ILE A 209 -5.75 -2.07 15.15
C ILE A 209 -7.03 -2.46 15.90
N GLU A 210 -7.64 -3.56 15.47
CA GLU A 210 -8.84 -4.11 16.09
C GLU A 210 -8.57 -5.03 17.28
N SER A 211 -7.38 -5.65 17.32
CA SER A 211 -6.95 -6.57 18.38
C SER A 211 -5.42 -6.61 18.50
N GLU A 212 -4.95 -7.21 19.60
CA GLU A 212 -3.53 -7.43 19.89
C GLU A 212 -2.83 -8.25 18.81
N ASP A 213 -3.54 -9.20 18.20
CA ASP A 213 -3.00 -10.09 17.17
C ASP A 213 -2.72 -9.36 15.85
N VAL A 214 -3.45 -8.27 15.56
CA VAL A 214 -3.30 -7.50 14.32
C VAL A 214 -2.16 -6.47 14.42
N ALA A 215 -1.91 -5.94 15.62
CA ALA A 215 -0.89 -4.93 15.89
C ALA A 215 0.51 -5.27 15.34
N PRO A 216 1.16 -6.39 15.71
CA PRO A 216 2.53 -6.68 15.28
C PRO A 216 2.68 -6.71 13.76
N LEU A 217 1.72 -7.28 13.06
CA LEU A 217 1.74 -7.32 11.60
C LEU A 217 1.61 -5.92 10.98
N ALA A 218 0.73 -5.08 11.51
CA ALA A 218 0.56 -3.72 11.03
C ALA A 218 1.86 -2.91 11.21
N PHE A 219 2.52 -3.01 12.38
CA PHE A 219 3.82 -2.39 12.61
C PHE A 219 4.91 -2.96 11.70
N ALA A 220 4.93 -4.28 11.48
CA ALA A 220 5.90 -4.93 10.61
C ALA A 220 5.76 -4.48 9.16
N LYS A 221 4.53 -4.41 8.64
CA LYS A 221 4.23 -3.89 7.30
C LYS A 221 4.72 -2.46 7.16
N GLU A 222 4.45 -1.62 8.16
CA GLU A 222 4.87 -0.22 8.15
C GLU A 222 6.39 -0.09 8.17
N LEU A 223 7.07 -0.73 9.13
CA LEU A 223 8.54 -0.70 9.21
C LEU A 223 9.20 -1.27 7.96
N GLY A 224 8.66 -2.35 7.38
CA GLY A 224 9.15 -2.93 6.13
C GLY A 224 9.01 -1.98 4.94
N SER A 225 7.88 -1.26 4.85
CA SER A 225 7.66 -0.20 3.86
C SER A 225 8.69 0.93 4.02
N LEU A 226 8.95 1.37 5.25
CA LEU A 226 9.95 2.40 5.54
C LEU A 226 11.36 1.96 5.14
N PHE A 227 11.76 0.74 5.52
CA PHE A 227 13.10 0.20 5.23
C PHE A 227 13.32 -0.10 3.75
N SER A 228 12.25 -0.28 2.98
CA SER A 228 12.31 -0.49 1.54
C SER A 228 12.10 0.77 0.71
N MET A 229 12.04 1.94 1.34
CA MET A 229 11.88 3.19 0.62
C MET A 229 13.10 3.48 -0.26
N VAL A 230 12.86 3.89 -1.51
CA VAL A 230 13.92 4.25 -2.47
C VAL A 230 13.79 5.66 -3.03
N GLY A 231 12.64 6.32 -2.84
CA GLY A 231 12.47 7.72 -3.20
C GLY A 231 11.33 8.42 -2.44
N THR A 232 11.59 9.64 -1.99
CA THR A 232 10.64 10.53 -1.32
C THR A 232 10.55 11.90 -1.98
N ASP A 233 9.47 12.63 -1.70
CA ASP A 233 9.21 13.97 -2.26
C ASP A 233 9.31 13.97 -3.79
N ILE A 234 8.70 12.95 -4.40
CA ILE A 234 8.83 12.70 -5.83
C ILE A 234 7.98 13.71 -6.60
N LYS A 235 8.65 14.53 -7.40
CA LYS A 235 8.04 15.58 -8.22
C LYS A 235 8.29 15.27 -9.68
N PHE A 236 7.21 15.15 -10.44
CA PHE A 236 7.25 14.94 -11.87
C PHE A 236 6.82 16.22 -12.58
N LEU A 237 7.69 16.75 -13.42
CA LEU A 237 7.45 17.93 -14.24
C LEU A 237 7.33 17.50 -15.70
N LEU A 238 6.29 17.97 -16.38
CA LEU A 238 6.08 17.73 -17.81
C LEU A 238 5.87 19.04 -18.56
N ARG A 239 6.60 19.23 -19.66
CA ARG A 239 6.47 20.35 -20.59
C ARG A 239 6.09 19.81 -21.97
N PRO A 240 4.85 20.03 -22.42
CA PRO A 240 4.48 19.67 -23.78
C PRO A 240 5.30 20.45 -24.81
N CYS A 241 5.62 19.80 -25.94
CA CYS A 241 6.36 20.37 -27.05
C CYS A 241 5.53 20.32 -28.34
N GLY A 242 5.94 21.07 -29.37
CA GLY A 242 5.39 20.92 -30.72
C GLY A 242 3.88 21.20 -30.84
N GLY A 243 3.32 22.06 -29.98
CA GLY A 243 1.88 22.38 -29.98
C GLY A 243 1.00 21.36 -29.26
N ALA A 244 1.59 20.34 -28.62
CA ALA A 244 0.83 19.43 -27.77
C ALA A 244 0.31 20.15 -26.52
N ALA A 245 -0.87 19.76 -26.04
CA ALA A 245 -1.47 20.28 -24.81
C ALA A 245 -2.01 19.13 -23.95
N VAL A 246 -1.76 19.17 -22.65
CA VAL A 246 -2.38 18.21 -21.72
C VAL A 246 -3.83 18.63 -21.50
N ILE A 247 -4.77 17.77 -21.85
CA ILE A 247 -6.21 18.05 -21.69
C ILE A 247 -6.82 17.33 -20.48
N LYS A 248 -6.27 16.19 -20.06
CA LYS A 248 -6.73 15.44 -18.89
C LYS A 248 -5.59 14.68 -18.24
N LEU A 249 -5.48 14.77 -16.91
CA LEU A 249 -4.79 13.78 -16.07
C LEU A 249 -5.85 12.84 -15.52
N ARG A 250 -5.79 11.57 -15.87
CA ARG A 250 -6.73 10.56 -15.37
C ARG A 250 -6.27 10.12 -13.96
N GLY A 251 -7.19 9.93 -13.02
CA GLY A 251 -6.86 9.44 -11.66
C GLY A 251 -6.79 10.44 -10.52
N SER A 252 -7.63 11.48 -10.55
CA SER A 252 -7.90 12.39 -9.42
C SER A 252 -6.64 12.87 -8.68
N GLN A 253 -5.75 13.53 -9.42
CA GLN A 253 -4.65 14.31 -8.85
C GLN A 253 -4.84 15.78 -9.18
N THR A 254 -4.50 16.65 -8.24
CA THR A 254 -4.49 18.10 -8.50
C THR A 254 -3.30 18.43 -9.39
N ILE A 255 -3.56 18.82 -10.63
CA ILE A 255 -2.54 19.37 -11.52
C ILE A 255 -2.15 20.75 -11.00
N ARG A 256 -0.84 20.99 -10.80
CA ARG A 256 -0.31 22.34 -10.55
C ARG A 256 0.47 22.80 -11.77
N TYR A 257 0.02 23.88 -12.40
CA TYR A 257 0.77 24.53 -13.47
C TYR A 257 1.77 25.51 -12.85
N THR A 258 3.02 25.45 -13.32
CA THR A 258 4.11 26.35 -12.95
C THR A 258 4.70 26.98 -14.21
N GLU A 259 5.53 28.01 -14.07
CA GLU A 259 6.30 28.58 -15.20
C GLU A 259 7.18 27.52 -15.89
N ARG A 260 7.55 26.47 -15.14
CA ARG A 260 8.35 25.34 -15.62
C ARG A 260 7.51 24.23 -16.26
N GLY A 261 6.19 24.36 -16.37
CA GLY A 261 5.31 23.31 -16.91
C GLY A 261 4.40 22.69 -15.86
N MET A 262 3.82 21.55 -16.23
CA MET A 262 2.86 20.81 -15.41
C MET A 262 3.60 20.02 -14.32
N LEU A 263 3.40 20.40 -13.06
CA LEU A 263 3.94 19.73 -11.89
C LEU A 263 2.93 18.76 -11.30
N ILE A 264 3.37 17.51 -11.12
CA ILE A 264 2.63 16.41 -10.52
C ILE A 264 3.43 15.90 -9.32
N GLU A 265 2.79 15.81 -8.16
CA GLU A 265 3.35 15.14 -6.99
C GLU A 265 3.09 13.63 -7.12
N VAL A 266 4.17 12.85 -7.23
CA VAL A 266 4.09 11.39 -7.29
C VAL A 266 4.25 10.85 -5.86
N PRO A 267 3.45 9.85 -5.44
CA PRO A 267 3.62 9.23 -4.14
C PRO A 267 5.03 8.68 -3.95
N ASP A 268 5.59 8.85 -2.75
CA ASP A 268 6.87 8.26 -2.37
C ASP A 268 6.90 6.75 -2.68
N MET A 269 8.03 6.25 -3.18
CA MET A 269 8.17 4.91 -3.73
C MET A 269 9.06 4.00 -2.89
N ILE A 270 8.66 2.74 -2.79
CA ILE A 270 9.42 1.64 -2.19
C ILE A 270 10.01 0.72 -3.28
N ALA A 271 11.12 0.02 -2.98
CA ALA A 271 11.86 -0.83 -3.90
C ALA A 271 10.92 -1.78 -4.66
N GLY A 272 11.12 -1.96 -5.97
CA GLY A 272 10.31 -2.81 -6.85
C GLY A 272 8.85 -2.37 -7.08
N GLN A 273 8.41 -1.23 -6.52
CA GLN A 273 7.09 -0.66 -6.79
C GLN A 273 7.02 -0.02 -8.18
N GLN A 274 5.82 -0.04 -8.77
CA GLN A 274 5.51 0.68 -10.00
C GLN A 274 4.28 1.56 -9.81
N ILE A 275 4.32 2.78 -10.36
CA ILE A 275 3.20 3.72 -10.39
C ILE A 275 2.93 4.08 -11.84
N HIS A 276 1.67 4.06 -12.24
CA HIS A 276 1.26 4.49 -13.57
C HIS A 276 0.54 5.83 -13.51
N LEU A 277 0.88 6.77 -14.40
CA LEU A 277 0.10 7.98 -14.66
C LEU A 277 -0.41 7.95 -16.09
N LEU A 278 -1.68 8.29 -16.28
CA LEU A 278 -2.31 8.40 -17.60
C LEU A 278 -2.67 9.85 -17.90
N LEU A 279 -2.15 10.34 -19.02
CA LEU A 279 -2.40 11.67 -19.55
C LEU A 279 -3.07 11.57 -20.91
N ASP A 280 -4.10 12.38 -21.14
CA ASP A 280 -4.62 12.61 -22.48
C ASP A 280 -3.99 13.90 -23.01
N LEU A 281 -3.23 13.80 -24.12
CA LEU A 281 -2.64 14.94 -24.80
C LEU A 281 -3.40 15.22 -26.10
N GLN A 282 -3.78 16.47 -26.33
CA GLN A 282 -4.20 16.92 -27.64
C GLN A 282 -2.96 17.25 -28.47
N ILE A 283 -2.84 16.66 -29.66
CA ILE A 283 -1.69 16.84 -30.56
C ILE A 283 -2.21 17.32 -31.92
N GLN A 284 -1.49 18.26 -32.52
CA GLN A 284 -1.54 18.55 -33.95
C GLN A 284 -0.28 17.97 -34.58
N THR A 285 -0.41 16.93 -35.40
CA THR A 285 0.75 16.32 -36.05
C THR A 285 1.26 17.21 -37.18
N PRO A 286 2.59 17.27 -37.40
CA PRO A 286 3.17 18.03 -38.49
C PRO A 286 2.93 17.35 -39.84
N GLY A 287 2.90 18.14 -40.92
CA GLY A 287 2.82 17.66 -42.30
C GLY A 287 4.08 16.96 -42.84
N ARG A 288 5.00 16.55 -41.97
CA ARG A 288 6.23 15.83 -42.35
C ARG A 288 6.41 14.57 -41.52
N ALA A 289 6.70 13.47 -42.20
CA ALA A 289 7.06 12.23 -41.56
C ALA A 289 8.36 12.36 -40.75
N GLY A 290 8.50 11.53 -39.72
CA GLY A 290 9.67 11.47 -38.86
C GLY A 290 9.34 11.42 -37.38
N ARG A 291 10.39 11.39 -36.56
CA ARG A 291 10.30 11.37 -35.11
C ARG A 291 10.22 12.78 -34.55
N HIS A 292 9.19 13.07 -33.77
CA HIS A 292 8.93 14.41 -33.23
C HIS A 292 8.85 14.37 -31.70
N ALA A 293 9.33 15.44 -31.06
CA ALA A 293 9.26 15.58 -29.60
C ALA A 293 7.83 15.91 -29.16
N LEU A 294 7.29 15.12 -28.24
CA LEU A 294 5.97 15.30 -27.64
C LEU A 294 6.03 16.14 -26.36
N ALA A 295 6.99 15.83 -25.49
CA ALA A 295 7.15 16.52 -24.22
C ALA A 295 8.57 16.35 -23.67
N GLU A 296 9.06 17.36 -22.96
CA GLU A 296 10.19 17.23 -22.06
C GLU A 296 9.68 16.89 -20.65
N THR A 297 10.40 16.04 -19.95
CA THR A 297 10.03 15.65 -18.59
C THR A 297 11.22 15.69 -17.66
N GLU A 298 10.95 16.01 -16.40
CA GLU A 298 11.93 16.02 -15.32
C GLU A 298 11.33 15.32 -14.09
N LEU A 299 11.97 14.23 -13.65
CA LEU A 299 11.64 13.53 -12.41
C LEU A 299 12.64 13.94 -11.34
N ARG A 300 12.15 14.52 -10.25
CA ARG A 300 12.94 14.90 -9.09
C ARG A 300 12.54 14.12 -7.86
N TYR A 301 13.49 13.69 -7.06
CA TYR A 301 13.22 12.98 -5.81
C TYR A 301 14.40 13.05 -4.84
N THR A 302 14.14 12.73 -3.59
CA THR A 302 15.13 12.62 -2.52
C THR A 302 15.35 11.15 -2.16
N LEU A 303 16.60 10.76 -1.88
CA LEU A 303 16.89 9.43 -1.36
C LEU A 303 16.58 9.36 0.14
N PRO A 304 15.88 8.32 0.62
CA PRO A 304 15.59 8.15 2.03
C PRO A 304 16.87 8.16 2.88
N GLY A 305 16.78 8.86 3.99
CA GLY A 305 17.87 9.01 4.95
C GLY A 305 19.06 9.83 4.47
N THR A 306 19.13 10.32 3.24
CA THR A 306 20.17 11.29 2.87
C THR A 306 19.76 12.70 3.30
N ARG A 307 20.73 13.57 3.62
CA ARG A 307 20.50 15.02 3.55
C ARG A 307 19.82 15.36 2.22
N PRO A 308 18.89 16.33 2.17
CA PRO A 308 18.09 16.63 0.98
C PRO A 308 18.99 16.96 -0.22
N GLN A 309 19.35 15.92 -0.97
CA GLN A 309 20.05 15.98 -2.23
C GLN A 309 19.06 15.47 -3.26
N GLU A 310 18.58 16.41 -4.07
CA GLU A 310 17.59 16.15 -5.09
C GLU A 310 18.27 15.47 -6.29
N ILE A 311 17.87 14.23 -6.58
CA ILE A 311 18.21 13.58 -7.85
C ILE A 311 17.25 14.12 -8.90
N SER A 312 17.78 14.54 -10.05
CA SER A 312 16.97 14.98 -11.20
C SER A 312 17.29 14.13 -12.43
N LEU A 313 16.25 13.55 -13.03
CA LEU A 313 16.30 12.76 -14.25
C LEU A 313 15.49 13.48 -15.33
N VAL A 314 16.14 13.86 -16.43
CA VAL A 314 15.50 14.55 -17.55
C VAL A 314 15.42 13.61 -18.75
N GLN A 315 14.26 13.56 -19.40
CA GLN A 315 14.08 12.81 -20.65
C GLN A 315 13.07 13.50 -21.58
N THR A 316 13.20 13.24 -22.87
CA THR A 316 12.25 13.69 -23.90
C THR A 316 11.40 12.52 -24.38
N ILE A 317 10.09 12.72 -24.43
CA ILE A 317 9.10 11.79 -24.98
C ILE A 317 8.96 12.07 -26.46
N TYR A 318 8.99 11.02 -27.29
CA TYR A 318 8.85 11.12 -28.74
C TYR A 318 7.67 10.30 -29.26
N TYR A 319 7.15 10.72 -30.41
CA TYR A 319 6.18 9.99 -31.23
C TYR A 319 6.62 10.00 -32.69
N ASP A 320 6.17 9.03 -33.47
CA ASP A 320 6.48 8.93 -34.89
C ASP A 320 5.29 9.38 -35.75
N VAL A 321 5.59 10.05 -36.86
CA VAL A 321 4.61 10.47 -37.87
C VAL A 321 4.97 9.82 -39.20
N GLY A 322 4.00 9.22 -39.87
CA GLY A 322 4.20 8.56 -41.16
C GLY A 322 2.94 7.87 -41.69
N ASP A 323 3.13 7.06 -42.73
CA ASP A 323 2.02 6.38 -43.41
C ASP A 323 1.55 5.12 -42.68
N ASP A 324 2.40 4.52 -41.84
CA ASP A 324 2.08 3.32 -41.04
C ASP A 324 1.33 3.70 -39.74
N VAL A 325 0.15 4.28 -39.90
CA VAL A 325 -0.64 4.83 -38.80
C VAL A 325 -1.17 3.71 -37.90
N SER A 326 -0.93 3.84 -36.60
CA SER A 326 -1.46 2.93 -35.60
C SER A 326 -2.99 3.03 -35.51
N VAL A 327 -3.69 1.95 -35.83
CA VAL A 327 -5.16 1.87 -35.82
C VAL A 327 -5.74 1.26 -34.54
N GLN A 328 -4.91 0.60 -33.73
CA GLN A 328 -5.30 0.03 -32.44
C GLN A 328 -4.49 0.67 -31.32
N ILE A 329 -5.12 0.85 -30.16
CA ILE A 329 -4.46 1.32 -28.95
C ILE A 329 -3.50 0.24 -28.47
N HIS A 330 -2.30 0.65 -28.06
CA HIS A 330 -1.33 -0.24 -27.42
C HIS A 330 -1.98 -1.01 -26.24
N PRO A 331 -1.87 -2.36 -26.19
CA PRO A 331 -2.59 -3.19 -25.22
C PRO A 331 -2.47 -2.72 -23.77
N ASP A 332 -1.25 -2.43 -23.30
CA ASP A 332 -1.02 -1.99 -21.92
C ASP A 332 -1.69 -0.64 -21.60
N VAL A 333 -1.73 0.26 -22.58
CA VAL A 333 -2.39 1.57 -22.43
C VAL A 333 -3.90 1.38 -22.44
N ALA A 334 -4.43 0.49 -23.28
CA ALA A 334 -5.85 0.16 -23.33
C ALA A 334 -6.35 -0.44 -22.01
N ASP A 335 -5.62 -1.42 -21.46
CA ASP A 335 -5.93 -2.04 -20.16
C ASP A 335 -5.91 -0.99 -19.04
N ARG A 336 -4.87 -0.16 -18.97
CA ARG A 336 -4.76 0.85 -17.92
C ARG A 336 -5.84 1.93 -18.04
N VAL A 337 -6.19 2.37 -19.24
CA VAL A 337 -7.30 3.32 -19.47
C VAL A 337 -8.63 2.72 -19.00
N LEU A 338 -8.88 1.44 -19.30
CA LEU A 338 -10.09 0.76 -18.86
C LEU A 338 -10.18 0.64 -17.33
N LEU A 339 -9.08 0.25 -16.66
CA LEU A 339 -9.01 0.16 -15.21
C LEU A 339 -9.22 1.52 -14.54
N GLN A 340 -8.71 2.59 -15.14
CA GLN A 340 -8.88 3.96 -14.65
C GLN A 340 -10.32 4.45 -14.76
N GLU A 341 -11.03 4.12 -15.83
CA GLU A 341 -12.46 4.43 -15.97
C GLU A 341 -13.31 3.58 -15.02
N LEU A 342 -12.91 2.32 -14.80
CA LEU A 342 -13.55 1.46 -13.82
C LEU A 342 -13.41 2.01 -12.40
N ALA A 343 -12.23 2.53 -12.05
CA ALA A 343 -11.97 3.17 -10.76
C ALA A 343 -12.98 4.28 -10.45
N GLU A 344 -13.17 5.18 -11.40
CA GLU A 344 -14.07 6.33 -11.29
C GLU A 344 -15.52 5.87 -11.10
N ALA A 345 -16.00 4.96 -11.96
CA ALA A 345 -17.34 4.40 -11.85
C ALA A 345 -17.55 3.58 -10.56
N TRP A 346 -16.51 2.92 -10.07
CA TRP A 346 -16.55 2.12 -8.85
C TRP A 346 -16.69 3.00 -7.60
N GLU A 347 -15.91 4.08 -7.48
CA GLU A 347 -16.05 5.03 -6.35
C GLU A 347 -17.42 5.73 -6.37
N GLU A 348 -17.92 6.08 -7.56
CA GLU A 348 -19.26 6.64 -7.71
C GLU A 348 -20.34 5.64 -7.30
N ALA A 349 -20.23 4.37 -7.72
CA ALA A 349 -21.14 3.31 -7.31
C ALA A 349 -21.15 3.12 -5.78
N HIS A 350 -19.99 3.18 -5.13
CA HIS A 350 -19.91 3.09 -3.67
C HIS A 350 -20.55 4.28 -2.96
N THR A 351 -20.44 5.48 -3.56
CA THR A 351 -21.15 6.67 -3.08
C THR A 351 -22.66 6.44 -3.11
N TYR A 352 -23.20 5.96 -4.23
CA TYR A 352 -24.63 5.64 -4.33
C TYR A 352 -25.08 4.51 -3.40
N ALA A 353 -24.27 3.46 -3.27
CA ALA A 353 -24.56 2.35 -2.36
C ALA A 353 -24.57 2.79 -0.89
N SER A 354 -23.71 3.73 -0.47
CA SER A 354 -23.78 4.33 0.87
C SER A 354 -25.04 5.17 1.11
N MET A 355 -25.69 5.62 0.04
CA MET A 355 -27.02 6.26 0.07
C MET A 355 -28.16 5.24 -0.10
N ARG A 356 -27.85 3.94 -0.01
CA ARG A 356 -28.77 2.80 -0.23
C ARG A 356 -29.38 2.74 -1.63
N GLN A 357 -28.78 3.42 -2.61
CA GLN A 357 -29.19 3.41 -4.01
C GLN A 357 -28.49 2.28 -4.78
N PHE A 358 -28.67 1.03 -4.33
CA PHE A 358 -27.95 -0.14 -4.85
C PHE A 358 -28.23 -0.44 -6.33
N ASP A 359 -29.43 -0.15 -6.82
CA ASP A 359 -29.77 -0.36 -8.23
C ASP A 359 -28.95 0.57 -9.13
N HIS A 360 -28.74 1.82 -8.70
CA HIS A 360 -27.95 2.80 -9.44
C HIS A 360 -26.45 2.46 -9.37
N ALA A 361 -25.96 2.08 -8.18
CA ALA A 361 -24.60 1.58 -8.00
C ALA A 361 -24.29 0.41 -8.93
N LYS A 362 -25.21 -0.56 -9.04
CA LYS A 362 -25.08 -1.71 -9.95
C LYS A 362 -25.08 -1.29 -11.42
N GLN A 363 -25.94 -0.35 -11.83
CA GLN A 363 -26.01 0.15 -13.21
C GLN A 363 -24.70 0.79 -13.66
N LEU A 364 -23.97 1.47 -12.77
CA LEU A 364 -22.69 2.11 -13.09
C LEU A 364 -21.59 1.09 -13.44
N ILE A 365 -21.46 0.01 -12.68
CA ILE A 365 -20.33 -0.93 -12.83
C ILE A 365 -20.63 -2.14 -13.73
N THR A 366 -21.90 -2.51 -13.93
CA THR A 366 -22.28 -3.67 -14.77
C THR A 366 -21.73 -3.62 -16.20
N PRO A 367 -21.75 -2.47 -16.91
CA PRO A 367 -21.22 -2.39 -18.28
C PRO A 367 -19.74 -2.77 -18.39
N PHE A 368 -18.96 -2.62 -17.31
CA PHE A 368 -17.54 -2.96 -17.32
C PHE A 368 -17.26 -4.46 -17.40
N LEU A 369 -18.19 -5.34 -17.01
CA LEU A 369 -18.00 -6.78 -17.16
C LEU A 369 -17.74 -7.19 -18.62
N ALA A 370 -18.51 -6.62 -19.56
CA ALA A 370 -18.34 -6.90 -20.98
C ALA A 370 -17.06 -6.25 -21.55
N ARG A 371 -16.68 -5.08 -21.04
CA ARG A 371 -15.46 -4.36 -21.46
C ARG A 371 -14.21 -5.08 -20.98
N LEU A 372 -14.17 -5.48 -19.71
CA LEU A 372 -13.08 -6.25 -19.11
C LEU A 372 -12.90 -7.58 -19.84
N LYS A 373 -13.97 -8.32 -20.16
CA LYS A 373 -13.87 -9.57 -20.95
C LYS A 373 -13.22 -9.40 -22.33
N LYS A 374 -13.36 -8.23 -22.95
CA LYS A 374 -12.79 -7.91 -24.27
C LYS A 374 -11.39 -7.29 -24.19
N ALA A 375 -10.95 -6.92 -22.99
CA ALA A 375 -9.68 -6.25 -22.81
C ALA A 375 -8.51 -7.23 -23.03
N PRO A 376 -7.39 -6.77 -23.63
CA PRO A 376 -6.22 -7.59 -23.89
C PRO A 376 -5.77 -8.45 -22.70
N GLY A 377 -5.74 -7.86 -21.49
CA GLY A 377 -5.28 -8.54 -20.29
C GLY A 377 -6.21 -9.64 -19.75
N TYR A 378 -7.46 -9.76 -20.22
CA TYR A 378 -8.45 -10.67 -19.59
C TYR A 378 -8.06 -12.15 -19.64
N ASN A 379 -7.50 -12.59 -20.77
CA ASN A 379 -7.11 -13.98 -20.98
C ASN A 379 -5.72 -14.29 -20.40
N VAL A 380 -5.04 -13.30 -19.83
CA VAL A 380 -3.78 -13.48 -19.11
C VAL A 380 -4.12 -13.87 -17.67
N GLU A 381 -3.69 -15.06 -17.28
CA GLU A 381 -3.91 -15.59 -15.93
C GLU A 381 -3.21 -14.71 -14.88
N GLY A 382 -3.94 -14.38 -13.80
CA GLY A 382 -3.43 -13.49 -12.74
C GLY A 382 -3.35 -12.00 -13.10
N SER A 383 -3.83 -11.58 -14.28
CA SER A 383 -3.82 -10.17 -14.67
C SER A 383 -4.71 -9.29 -13.80
N GLU A 384 -4.34 -8.01 -13.66
CA GLU A 384 -5.19 -7.02 -12.98
C GLU A 384 -6.60 -6.96 -13.59
N ILE A 385 -6.72 -7.08 -14.92
CA ILE A 385 -8.01 -7.07 -15.63
C ILE A 385 -8.91 -8.21 -15.19
N ARG A 386 -8.39 -9.44 -15.11
CA ARG A 386 -9.18 -10.61 -14.69
C ARG A 386 -9.56 -10.50 -13.21
N ASN A 387 -8.65 -10.02 -12.36
CA ASN A 387 -8.91 -9.79 -10.95
C ASN A 387 -10.03 -8.76 -10.74
N TRP A 388 -10.01 -7.66 -11.51
CA TRP A 388 -11.07 -6.66 -11.47
C TRP A 388 -12.40 -7.17 -12.04
N TYR A 389 -12.39 -7.94 -13.12
CA TYR A 389 -13.62 -8.58 -13.62
C TYR A 389 -14.29 -9.40 -12.54
N GLU A 390 -13.49 -10.23 -11.86
CA GLU A 390 -13.96 -11.01 -10.75
C GLU A 390 -14.49 -10.11 -9.62
N GLN A 391 -13.75 -9.10 -9.18
CA GLN A 391 -14.22 -8.20 -8.12
C GLN A 391 -15.57 -7.55 -8.44
N ILE A 392 -15.77 -7.07 -9.67
CA ILE A 392 -17.03 -6.44 -10.08
C ILE A 392 -18.21 -7.42 -10.04
N VAL A 393 -17.98 -8.70 -10.34
CA VAL A 393 -19.03 -9.73 -10.17
C VAL A 393 -19.47 -9.85 -8.71
N ASP A 394 -18.54 -9.78 -7.75
CA ASP A 394 -18.89 -9.85 -6.33
C ASP A 394 -19.60 -8.60 -5.85
N GLU A 395 -19.11 -7.42 -6.27
CA GLU A 395 -19.73 -6.15 -5.90
C GLU A 395 -21.18 -6.07 -6.37
N ILE A 396 -21.45 -6.53 -7.59
CA ILE A 396 -22.81 -6.64 -8.13
C ILE A 396 -23.66 -7.62 -7.30
N SER A 397 -23.08 -8.72 -6.84
CA SER A 397 -23.77 -9.67 -5.94
C SER A 397 -24.12 -9.00 -4.60
N ILE A 398 -23.17 -8.28 -3.99
CA ILE A 398 -23.37 -7.53 -2.74
C ILE A 398 -24.49 -6.49 -2.91
N PHE A 399 -24.44 -5.67 -3.96
CA PHE A 399 -25.49 -4.68 -4.23
C PHE A 399 -26.85 -5.33 -4.47
N THR A 400 -26.88 -6.51 -5.08
CA THR A 400 -28.12 -7.28 -5.30
C THR A 400 -28.71 -7.80 -3.98
N GLN A 401 -27.87 -8.14 -2.99
CA GLN A 401 -28.32 -8.58 -1.66
C GLN A 401 -28.90 -7.43 -0.80
N ARG A 402 -28.62 -6.17 -1.15
CA ARG A 402 -29.11 -4.97 -0.45
C ARG A 402 -28.88 -5.03 1.07
N PRO A 403 -27.62 -5.19 1.52
CA PRO A 403 -27.30 -5.24 2.95
C PRO A 403 -27.81 -3.98 3.68
N ASP A 404 -28.05 -4.13 4.99
CA ASP A 404 -28.24 -2.97 5.86
C ASP A 404 -26.95 -2.14 5.97
N GLU A 405 -27.06 -0.94 6.53
CA GLU A 405 -25.96 0.02 6.59
C GLU A 405 -24.75 -0.53 7.36
N GLU A 406 -24.98 -1.16 8.50
CA GLU A 406 -23.90 -1.67 9.35
C GLU A 406 -23.13 -2.80 8.65
N ARG A 407 -23.86 -3.74 8.05
CA ARG A 407 -23.28 -4.84 7.27
C ARG A 407 -22.58 -4.33 6.01
N TYR A 408 -23.15 -3.34 5.33
CA TYR A 408 -22.52 -2.74 4.15
C TYR A 408 -21.21 -2.03 4.52
N GLN A 409 -21.18 -1.27 5.61
CA GLN A 409 -19.96 -0.60 6.07
C GLN A 409 -18.90 -1.60 6.53
N GLN A 410 -19.28 -2.72 7.16
CA GLN A 410 -18.34 -3.80 7.49
C GLN A 410 -17.72 -4.44 6.23
N ILE A 411 -18.55 -4.76 5.22
CA ILE A 411 -18.09 -5.30 3.94
C ILE A 411 -17.18 -4.30 3.24
N ARG A 412 -17.60 -3.03 3.19
CA ARG A 412 -16.83 -1.94 2.58
C ARG A 412 -15.52 -1.70 3.30
N LYS A 413 -15.47 -1.80 4.63
CA LYS A 413 -14.25 -1.64 5.42
C LYS A 413 -13.25 -2.77 5.14
N ALA A 414 -13.74 -4.01 5.04
CA ALA A 414 -12.93 -5.16 4.65
C ALA A 414 -12.46 -5.08 3.18
N ALA A 415 -13.28 -4.54 2.27
CA ALA A 415 -12.88 -4.31 0.88
C ALA A 415 -11.86 -3.16 0.77
N LYS A 416 -12.10 -2.02 1.44
CA LYS A 416 -11.24 -0.84 1.41
C LYS A 416 -9.85 -1.10 1.97
N SER A 417 -9.68 -1.90 3.02
CA SER A 417 -8.36 -2.14 3.63
C SER A 417 -7.43 -3.02 2.77
N GLU A 418 -7.96 -3.71 1.74
CA GLU A 418 -7.23 -4.76 1.03
C GLU A 418 -7.16 -4.58 -0.49
N MET A 419 -7.90 -3.62 -1.04
CA MET A 419 -7.88 -3.31 -2.47
C MET A 419 -6.64 -2.51 -2.89
N ALA A 420 -6.01 -2.96 -3.97
CA ALA A 420 -5.13 -2.14 -4.78
C ALA A 420 -5.96 -1.01 -5.42
N ASP A 421 -5.46 0.22 -5.36
CA ASP A 421 -6.07 1.34 -6.07
C ASP A 421 -6.08 1.02 -7.59
N PRO A 422 -7.25 0.88 -8.25
CA PRO A 422 -7.34 0.55 -9.67
C PRO A 422 -6.59 1.54 -10.59
N THR A 423 -6.33 2.75 -10.09
CA THR A 423 -5.60 3.78 -10.83
C THR A 423 -4.10 3.53 -10.93
N GLY A 424 -3.53 2.62 -10.11
CA GLY A 424 -2.08 2.47 -9.97
C GLY A 424 -1.39 3.68 -9.32
N VAL A 425 -2.17 4.70 -8.92
CA VAL A 425 -1.74 5.92 -8.23
C VAL A 425 -1.90 5.69 -6.73
N LEU A 426 -0.89 5.07 -6.12
CA LEU A 426 -0.84 4.62 -4.74
C LEU A 426 -1.61 5.45 -3.71
N ARG A 427 -2.53 4.78 -3.00
CA ARG A 427 -2.69 4.97 -1.55
C ARG A 427 -1.54 4.24 -0.87
N ARG A 428 -0.61 4.99 -0.25
CA ARG A 428 0.45 4.44 0.62
C ARG A 428 -0.10 3.62 1.82
N GLY A 429 -1.41 3.73 2.09
CA GLY A 429 -2.08 3.11 3.23
C GLY A 429 -2.52 1.65 3.06
N ASN A 430 -2.57 1.09 1.85
CA ASN A 430 -3.10 -0.27 1.62
C ASN A 430 -2.11 -1.17 0.87
N THR A 431 -0.89 -1.29 1.39
CA THR A 431 -0.03 -2.41 0.99
C THR A 431 -0.60 -3.68 1.61
N SER A 432 -1.65 -4.24 1.01
CA SER A 432 -1.99 -5.63 1.23
C SER A 432 -0.73 -6.46 0.90
N ILE A 433 -0.45 -7.50 1.70
CA ILE A 433 0.77 -8.33 1.53
C ILE A 433 0.83 -8.93 0.11
N ILE A 434 -0.33 -9.01 -0.54
CA ILE A 434 -0.55 -9.36 -1.95
C ILE A 434 0.32 -8.52 -2.91
N ASN A 435 0.48 -7.22 -2.65
CA ASN A 435 1.21 -6.29 -3.53
C ASN A 435 2.69 -6.13 -3.18
N LEU A 436 3.19 -6.85 -2.16
CA LEU A 436 4.62 -6.83 -1.86
C LEU A 436 5.38 -7.64 -2.91
N ASN A 437 6.46 -7.07 -3.46
CA ASN A 437 7.38 -7.82 -4.30
C ASN A 437 8.26 -8.78 -3.48
N THR A 438 9.10 -9.56 -4.17
CA THR A 438 9.94 -10.59 -3.56
C THR A 438 10.84 -10.02 -2.46
N THR A 439 11.56 -8.92 -2.70
CA THR A 439 12.46 -8.31 -1.70
C THR A 439 11.69 -7.77 -0.49
N GLN A 440 10.53 -7.18 -0.71
CA GLN A 440 9.67 -6.71 0.39
C GLN A 440 9.11 -7.85 1.22
N ARG A 441 8.74 -8.97 0.56
CA ARG A 441 8.32 -10.20 1.22
C ARG A 441 9.47 -10.79 2.04
N GLU A 442 10.70 -10.79 1.50
CA GLU A 442 11.91 -11.22 2.20
C GLU A 442 12.20 -10.34 3.42
N LEU A 443 12.13 -9.02 3.26
CA LEU A 443 12.35 -8.06 4.33
C LEU A 443 11.29 -8.17 5.41
N LEU A 444 10.00 -8.22 5.02
CA LEU A 444 8.90 -8.43 5.94
C LEU A 444 9.03 -9.76 6.66
N SER A 445 9.42 -10.84 5.97
CA SER A 445 9.70 -12.14 6.58
C SER A 445 10.80 -12.05 7.65
N ARG A 446 11.93 -11.41 7.30
CA ARG A 446 13.06 -11.21 8.23
C ARG A 446 12.67 -10.34 9.42
N LEU A 447 11.86 -9.30 9.21
CA LEU A 447 11.31 -8.47 10.27
C LEU A 447 10.34 -9.27 11.15
N MET A 448 9.37 -9.97 10.57
CA MET A 448 8.46 -10.83 11.32
C MET A 448 9.21 -11.84 12.21
N GLN A 449 10.30 -12.42 11.70
CA GLN A 449 11.11 -13.36 12.46
C GLN A 449 11.99 -12.67 13.53
N LYS A 450 12.91 -11.79 13.11
CA LYS A 450 13.92 -11.19 14.01
C LYS A 450 13.34 -10.12 14.94
N VAL A 451 12.36 -9.38 14.43
CA VAL A 451 11.75 -8.18 15.00
C VAL A 451 10.32 -8.47 15.43
N PHE A 452 9.72 -9.65 15.28
CA PHE A 452 8.42 -9.93 15.92
C PHE A 452 8.35 -11.31 16.57
N GLY A 453 9.44 -12.09 16.51
CA GLY A 453 9.49 -13.44 17.10
C GLY A 453 8.51 -14.42 16.46
N VAL A 454 7.95 -14.08 15.29
CA VAL A 454 7.03 -14.95 14.58
C VAL A 454 7.83 -16.06 13.89
N PRO A 455 7.58 -17.34 14.22
CA PRO A 455 8.31 -18.45 13.65
C PRO A 455 8.02 -18.56 12.15
N HIS A 456 9.03 -18.91 11.35
CA HIS A 456 8.80 -19.22 9.94
C HIS A 456 7.79 -20.34 9.81
N ALA A 457 6.93 -20.26 8.80
CA ALA A 457 6.06 -21.36 8.43
C ALA A 457 5.83 -21.36 6.92
N HIS A 458 5.43 -22.51 6.40
CA HIS A 458 5.06 -22.69 5.01
C HIS A 458 3.89 -23.66 4.88
N LEU A 459 3.15 -23.53 3.79
CA LEU A 459 2.18 -24.51 3.35
C LEU A 459 2.79 -25.35 2.24
N LYS A 460 2.64 -26.66 2.32
CA LYS A 460 3.02 -27.57 1.25
C LYS A 460 1.76 -28.13 0.59
N VAL A 461 1.72 -28.10 -0.73
CA VAL A 461 0.60 -28.67 -1.49
C VAL A 461 0.68 -30.19 -1.48
N GLU A 462 -0.26 -30.85 -0.81
CA GLU A 462 -0.34 -32.31 -0.72
C GLU A 462 -1.32 -32.89 -1.75
N LYS A 463 -2.34 -32.12 -2.14
CA LYS A 463 -3.32 -32.53 -3.16
C LYS A 463 -3.81 -31.34 -3.96
N THR A 464 -3.92 -31.53 -5.27
CA THR A 464 -4.43 -30.54 -6.22
C THR A 464 -5.71 -31.05 -6.88
N MET A 465 -6.41 -30.15 -7.57
CA MET A 465 -7.58 -30.48 -8.39
C MET A 465 -7.18 -30.67 -9.86
N GLU A 466 -8.00 -31.41 -10.60
CA GLU A 466 -7.81 -31.60 -12.04
C GLU A 466 -7.80 -30.25 -12.77
N GLY A 467 -6.83 -30.04 -13.66
CA GLY A 467 -6.62 -28.76 -14.35
C GLY A 467 -5.83 -27.71 -13.55
N SER A 468 -5.47 -27.96 -12.28
CA SER A 468 -4.63 -27.03 -11.52
C SER A 468 -3.20 -26.99 -12.06
N LYS A 469 -2.66 -25.77 -12.20
CA LYS A 469 -1.26 -25.53 -12.62
C LYS A 469 -0.25 -25.62 -11.47
N ILE A 470 -0.72 -25.78 -10.23
CA ILE A 470 0.14 -25.85 -9.05
C ILE A 470 0.59 -27.31 -8.86
N PRO A 471 1.89 -27.62 -8.92
CA PRO A 471 2.36 -28.97 -8.67
C PRO A 471 2.15 -29.40 -7.22
N VAL A 472 1.83 -30.68 -7.01
CA VAL A 472 1.95 -31.31 -5.67
C VAL A 472 3.40 -31.21 -5.21
N GLY A 473 3.61 -30.87 -3.94
CA GLY A 473 4.91 -30.60 -3.34
C GLY A 473 5.34 -29.13 -3.39
N THR A 474 4.58 -28.25 -4.05
CA THR A 474 4.86 -26.80 -4.03
C THR A 474 4.76 -26.26 -2.61
N ASN A 475 5.76 -25.47 -2.19
CA ASN A 475 5.78 -24.81 -0.90
C ASN A 475 5.46 -23.32 -1.04
N PHE A 476 4.53 -22.83 -0.22
CA PHE A 476 4.17 -21.42 -0.09
C PHE A 476 4.61 -20.90 1.28
N PRO A 477 5.54 -19.93 1.36
CA PRO A 477 5.89 -19.33 2.65
C PRO A 477 4.70 -18.54 3.22
N ILE A 478 4.53 -18.59 4.54
CA ILE A 478 3.51 -17.83 5.26
C ILE A 478 4.19 -16.61 5.88
N LEU A 479 3.78 -15.42 5.43
CA LEU A 479 4.43 -14.16 5.75
C LEU A 479 3.55 -13.31 6.66
N GLY A 480 3.47 -13.68 7.94
CA GLY A 480 2.57 -13.02 8.87
C GLY A 480 1.11 -13.38 8.56
N GLU A 481 0.35 -12.44 8.00
CA GLU A 481 -0.98 -12.73 7.44
C GLU A 481 -0.83 -13.27 6.01
N THR A 482 -1.56 -14.32 5.66
CA THR A 482 -1.51 -14.90 4.31
C THR A 482 -2.91 -15.27 3.85
N SER A 483 -3.40 -14.58 2.82
CA SER A 483 -4.68 -14.93 2.21
C SER A 483 -4.52 -16.07 1.20
N ILE A 484 -5.49 -16.99 1.21
CA ILE A 484 -5.56 -18.14 0.30
C ILE A 484 -6.89 -18.08 -0.43
N GLY A 485 -6.88 -18.23 -1.75
CA GLY A 485 -8.08 -18.20 -2.59
C GLY A 485 -7.76 -17.95 -4.06
N ARG A 486 -8.76 -17.75 -4.92
CA ARG A 486 -8.52 -17.45 -6.34
C ARG A 486 -7.82 -16.10 -6.59
N LEU A 487 -7.97 -15.15 -5.66
CA LEU A 487 -7.31 -13.85 -5.66
C LEU A 487 -6.43 -13.66 -4.41
N GLY A 488 -6.13 -14.76 -3.70
CA GLY A 488 -5.29 -14.75 -2.51
C GLY A 488 -3.80 -14.70 -2.86
N GLN A 489 -2.97 -14.43 -1.85
CA GLN A 489 -1.51 -14.51 -1.98
C GLN A 489 -1.04 -15.91 -2.36
N VAL A 490 -1.65 -16.93 -1.74
CA VAL A 490 -1.58 -18.30 -2.21
C VAL A 490 -2.77 -18.50 -3.15
N GLN A 491 -2.48 -18.34 -4.44
CA GLN A 491 -3.49 -18.40 -5.47
C GLN A 491 -3.84 -19.86 -5.77
N LEU A 492 -5.08 -20.26 -5.48
CA LEU A 492 -5.62 -21.57 -5.85
C LEU A 492 -6.71 -21.36 -6.91
N ASP A 493 -6.35 -21.41 -8.20
CA ASP A 493 -7.29 -21.13 -9.29
C ASP A 493 -8.22 -22.32 -9.56
N HIS A 494 -9.41 -22.30 -8.95
CA HIS A 494 -10.48 -23.26 -9.20
C HIS A 494 -11.83 -22.73 -8.69
N ASP A 495 -12.93 -23.01 -9.40
CA ASP A 495 -14.27 -22.48 -9.07
C ASP A 495 -14.79 -22.89 -7.68
N ALA A 496 -14.39 -24.08 -7.20
CA ALA A 496 -14.69 -24.55 -5.85
C ALA A 496 -13.96 -23.75 -4.74
N VAL A 497 -13.05 -22.85 -5.11
CA VAL A 497 -12.30 -21.99 -4.20
C VAL A 497 -12.85 -20.55 -4.32
N SER A 498 -13.32 -19.98 -3.20
CA SER A 498 -13.66 -18.56 -3.14
C SER A 498 -12.45 -17.68 -3.42
N LYS A 499 -12.68 -16.46 -3.93
CA LYS A 499 -11.60 -15.52 -4.25
C LYS A 499 -10.70 -15.24 -3.06
N ARG A 500 -11.34 -15.12 -1.90
CA ARG A 500 -10.72 -14.99 -0.59
C ARG A 500 -11.36 -16.04 0.28
N HIS A 501 -10.72 -17.19 0.34
CA HIS A 501 -11.32 -18.38 0.96
C HIS A 501 -10.93 -18.44 2.43
N VAL A 502 -9.63 -18.27 2.68
CA VAL A 502 -9.06 -18.42 4.01
C VAL A 502 -8.03 -17.33 4.23
N ARG A 503 -7.88 -16.91 5.48
CA ARG A 503 -6.79 -16.08 5.95
C ARG A 503 -6.00 -16.82 7.02
N LEU A 504 -4.69 -16.89 6.85
CA LEU A 504 -3.75 -17.22 7.90
C LEU A 504 -3.31 -15.95 8.61
N VAL A 505 -3.17 -15.97 9.92
CA VAL A 505 -2.69 -14.84 10.73
C VAL A 505 -1.64 -15.36 11.70
N ALA A 506 -0.43 -14.84 11.62
CA ALA A 506 0.58 -15.06 12.63
C ALA A 506 0.23 -14.34 13.93
N THR A 507 0.30 -15.06 15.04
CA THR A 507 0.18 -14.52 16.39
C THR A 507 1.39 -14.97 17.22
N PRO A 508 1.62 -14.38 18.41
CA PRO A 508 2.66 -14.87 19.33
C PRO A 508 2.48 -16.35 19.72
N ALA A 509 1.28 -16.91 19.59
CA ALA A 509 0.97 -18.30 19.92
C ALA A 509 1.14 -19.28 18.76
N GLY A 510 1.34 -18.80 17.52
CA GLY A 510 1.43 -19.62 16.31
C GLY A 510 0.61 -19.04 15.16
N TYR A 511 0.13 -19.87 14.24
CA TYR A 511 -0.64 -19.40 13.10
C TYR A 511 -2.11 -19.78 13.25
N LEU A 512 -2.99 -18.78 13.20
CA LEU A 512 -4.44 -18.97 13.13
C LEU A 512 -4.88 -19.10 11.68
N VAL A 513 -5.82 -20.00 11.42
CA VAL A 513 -6.58 -20.07 10.17
C VAL A 513 -8.00 -19.58 10.39
N ILE A 514 -8.45 -18.69 9.52
CA ILE A 514 -9.73 -17.99 9.61
C ILE A 514 -10.47 -18.16 8.28
N ASP A 515 -11.69 -18.68 8.33
CA ASP A 515 -12.59 -18.71 7.17
C ASP A 515 -13.07 -17.29 6.85
N LEU A 516 -12.90 -16.86 5.60
CA LEU A 516 -13.32 -15.54 5.13
C LEU A 516 -14.75 -15.58 4.56
N MET A 517 -15.65 -16.29 5.25
CA MET A 517 -17.03 -16.53 4.79
C MET A 517 -17.05 -17.17 3.39
N SER A 518 -16.17 -18.14 3.17
CA SER A 518 -16.05 -18.84 1.90
C SER A 518 -17.33 -19.58 1.51
N THR A 519 -17.50 -19.78 0.21
CA THR A 519 -18.63 -20.52 -0.37
C THR A 519 -18.62 -21.99 0.07
N ASN A 520 -17.43 -22.56 0.22
CA ASN A 520 -17.22 -23.94 0.68
C ASN A 520 -16.37 -23.89 1.94
N THR A 521 -16.95 -24.14 3.11
CA THR A 521 -16.23 -24.01 4.38
C THR A 521 -14.91 -24.81 4.38
N PRO A 522 -13.76 -24.18 4.69
CA PRO A 522 -12.47 -24.86 4.76
C PRO A 522 -12.44 -25.80 5.95
N LYS A 523 -11.52 -26.78 5.90
CA LYS A 523 -11.34 -27.74 7.00
C LYS A 523 -9.90 -27.80 7.45
N VAL A 524 -9.67 -27.99 8.74
CA VAL A 524 -8.37 -28.39 9.31
C VAL A 524 -8.52 -29.80 9.86
N ASN A 525 -7.75 -30.74 9.34
CA ASN A 525 -7.82 -32.16 9.73
C ASN A 525 -9.28 -32.68 9.73
N ASP A 526 -9.97 -32.46 8.61
CA ASP A 526 -11.38 -32.80 8.36
C ASP A 526 -12.42 -32.08 9.22
N LYS A 527 -12.01 -31.21 10.16
CA LYS A 527 -12.92 -30.39 10.97
C LYS A 527 -13.17 -29.04 10.30
N PRO A 528 -14.43 -28.59 10.15
CA PRO A 528 -14.73 -27.30 9.55
C PRO A 528 -14.21 -26.14 10.41
N VAL A 529 -13.59 -25.15 9.78
CA VAL A 529 -13.14 -23.92 10.46
C VAL A 529 -14.33 -22.97 10.57
N LYS A 530 -14.98 -22.95 11.73
CA LYS A 530 -16.10 -22.02 12.02
C LYS A 530 -15.69 -20.81 12.84
N GLU A 531 -14.53 -20.90 13.47
CA GLU A 531 -13.91 -19.88 14.30
C GLU A 531 -12.39 -19.90 14.04
N PRO A 532 -11.66 -18.81 14.34
CA PRO A 532 -10.21 -18.78 14.22
C PRO A 532 -9.56 -19.99 14.90
N THR A 533 -8.85 -20.82 14.12
CA THR A 533 -8.31 -22.10 14.58
C THR A 533 -6.79 -22.08 14.56
N LEU A 534 -6.14 -22.41 15.68
CA LEU A 534 -4.67 -22.48 15.76
C LEU A 534 -4.13 -23.73 15.07
N LEU A 535 -3.22 -23.53 14.12
CA LEU A 535 -2.55 -24.57 13.36
C LEU A 535 -1.36 -25.16 14.13
N LYS A 536 -1.17 -26.46 13.96
CA LYS A 536 -0.05 -27.25 14.47
C LYS A 536 0.74 -27.86 13.32
N GLU A 537 1.99 -28.23 13.61
CA GLU A 537 2.85 -28.95 12.66
C GLU A 537 2.13 -30.14 12.03
N ASN A 538 2.16 -30.22 10.69
CA ASN A 538 1.49 -31.20 9.84
C ASN A 538 -0.05 -31.09 9.73
N ASP A 539 -0.67 -30.04 10.27
CA ASP A 539 -2.11 -29.84 10.08
C ASP A 539 -2.47 -29.72 8.60
N ARG A 540 -3.53 -30.41 8.18
CA ARG A 540 -3.99 -30.43 6.79
C ARG A 540 -5.16 -29.48 6.61
N ILE A 541 -4.91 -28.40 5.87
CA ILE A 541 -5.90 -27.40 5.49
C ILE A 541 -6.51 -27.80 4.15
N GLN A 542 -7.80 -28.12 4.15
CA GLN A 542 -8.56 -28.41 2.95
C GLN A 542 -9.34 -27.17 2.51
N ILE A 543 -9.17 -26.79 1.24
CA ILE A 543 -9.80 -25.63 0.61
C ILE A 543 -10.40 -26.09 -0.71
N GLY A 544 -11.72 -26.25 -0.77
CA GLY A 544 -12.37 -26.96 -1.87
C GLY A 544 -11.80 -28.39 -2.00
N GLY A 545 -11.22 -28.71 -3.16
CA GLY A 545 -10.54 -29.99 -3.39
C GLY A 545 -9.02 -29.98 -3.16
N PHE A 546 -8.43 -28.82 -2.86
CA PHE A 546 -7.01 -28.72 -2.52
C PHE A 546 -6.77 -29.16 -1.08
N VAL A 547 -5.60 -29.77 -0.82
CA VAL A 547 -5.12 -30.06 0.53
C VAL A 547 -3.71 -29.53 0.68
N LEU A 548 -3.50 -28.69 1.69
CA LEU A 548 -2.24 -28.05 2.03
C LEU A 548 -1.83 -28.51 3.43
N SER A 549 -0.61 -29.01 3.63
CA SER A 549 -0.06 -29.27 4.96
C SER A 549 0.67 -28.05 5.50
N PHE A 550 0.44 -27.72 6.77
CA PHE A 550 1.12 -26.65 7.47
C PHE A 550 2.41 -27.15 8.12
N HIS A 551 3.50 -26.41 7.94
CA HIS A 551 4.80 -26.74 8.46
C HIS A 551 5.49 -25.51 9.06
N MET A 552 6.09 -25.68 10.22
CA MET A 552 6.95 -24.72 10.90
C MET A 552 8.37 -24.84 10.34
N GLY A 553 9.04 -23.71 10.21
CA GLY A 553 10.35 -23.57 9.59
C GLY A 553 10.30 -23.09 8.14
N ILE A 554 11.50 -22.85 7.60
CA ILE A 554 11.71 -22.37 6.24
C ILE A 554 11.39 -23.51 5.26
N ALA A 555 10.67 -23.19 4.18
CA ALA A 555 10.34 -24.16 3.15
C ALA A 555 11.60 -24.79 2.52
N PRO A 556 11.68 -26.13 2.42
CA PRO A 556 12.74 -26.77 1.64
C PRO A 556 12.51 -26.51 0.14
N ASN A 557 13.57 -26.13 -0.58
CA ASN A 557 13.58 -25.84 -2.03
C ASN A 557 12.54 -24.79 -2.47
N LEU A 558 12.85 -23.52 -2.21
CA LEU A 558 12.14 -22.39 -2.79
C LEU A 558 12.49 -22.34 -4.28
N GLY A 559 11.48 -22.33 -5.17
CA GLY A 559 11.69 -22.34 -6.61
C GLY A 559 12.62 -21.19 -7.08
N PRO A 560 13.23 -21.31 -8.27
CA PRO A 560 14.17 -20.31 -8.78
C PRO A 560 13.53 -18.92 -8.74
N GLY A 561 14.20 -17.98 -8.06
CA GLY A 561 13.75 -16.60 -7.91
C GLY A 561 13.02 -16.27 -6.61
N MET A 562 12.83 -17.22 -5.68
CA MET A 562 12.09 -16.92 -4.46
C MET A 562 12.89 -16.74 -3.16
N PHE A 563 14.08 -17.30 -2.97
CA PHE A 563 15.03 -16.88 -1.90
C PHE A 563 16.43 -17.41 -2.23
N PRO A 564 17.50 -16.60 -2.25
CA PRO A 564 18.83 -17.12 -1.98
C PRO A 564 18.99 -17.28 -0.47
N VAL A 565 19.29 -18.51 -0.06
CA VAL A 565 19.87 -18.80 1.25
C VAL A 565 21.35 -18.41 1.18
N GLU A 566 21.76 -17.48 2.04
CA GLU A 566 23.01 -17.54 2.81
C GLU A 566 22.86 -16.69 4.07
#